data_AF-A0A0H4LSZ4-F1
#
_entry.id   AF-A0A0H4LSZ4-F1
#
_cell.length_a   1.000
_cell.length_b   1.000
_cell.length_c   1.000
_cell.angle_alpha   90.00
_cell.angle_beta   90.00
_cell.angle_gamma   90.00
#
_symmetry.space_group_name_H-M   'P 1'
#
loop_
_entity.id
_entity.type
_entity.pdbx_description
1 polymer ?
#
loop_
_entity_poly.entity_id
_entity_poly.type
_entity_poly.pdbx_seq_one_letter_code
_entity_poly.pdbx_strand_id
1 'polypeptide(L)'
;FTHAQLVVDVELAGEYADCQVALTLWRGDEAIAQASQGPGSAIIDERGAWAEKLSVSMPVAKPRLWSAEDPALYRLVVSLLDGNGKLLETEACDVGFRNVEISNGLLKLNGKPLLLRGVNRHEHHPERGQAIDEATMRQDIELMKQHNFNAVRCSHYPNHPLWYRLCDRYGLYVV
;
A
#
# COMPACT_ATOMS: atom_id res chain seq x y z
N PHE A 1 -4.13 16.27 8.87
CA PHE A 1 -4.31 15.01 9.61
C PHE A 1 -3.27 14.95 10.71
N THR A 2 -3.69 14.81 11.96
CA THR A 2 -2.78 14.75 13.11
C THR A 2 -2.57 13.33 13.62
N HIS A 3 -3.44 12.40 13.21
CA HIS A 3 -3.42 11.00 13.60
C HIS A 3 -3.91 10.15 12.41
N ALA A 4 -3.37 8.95 12.29
CA ALA A 4 -3.91 7.88 11.45
C ALA A 4 -3.92 6.57 12.24
N GLN A 5 -4.70 5.60 11.79
CA GLN A 5 -4.57 4.21 12.22
C GLN A 5 -4.24 3.35 11.01
N LEU A 6 -3.20 2.54 11.14
CA LEU A 6 -2.88 1.48 10.19
C LEU A 6 -3.50 0.19 10.72
N VAL A 7 -4.52 -0.31 10.02
CA VAL A 7 -5.13 -1.60 10.29
C VAL A 7 -4.57 -2.60 9.28
N VAL A 8 -4.07 -3.73 9.76
CA VAL A 8 -3.51 -4.80 8.94
C VAL A 8 -4.27 -6.08 9.24
N ASP A 9 -4.99 -6.57 8.23
CA ASP A 9 -5.67 -7.85 8.28
C ASP A 9 -4.74 -8.92 7.72
N VAL A 10 -4.56 -10.01 8.48
CA VAL A 10 -3.70 -11.13 8.13
C VAL A 10 -4.54 -12.41 8.18
N GLU A 11 -4.37 -13.26 7.17
CA GLU A 11 -4.95 -14.60 7.09
C GLU A 11 -3.80 -15.60 6.97
N LEU A 12 -3.75 -16.55 7.89
CA LEU A 12 -2.73 -17.58 7.97
C LEU A 12 -3.21 -18.88 7.34
N ALA A 13 -2.29 -19.64 6.76
CA ALA A 13 -2.56 -20.97 6.23
C ALA A 13 -1.54 -21.98 6.77
N GLY A 14 -1.96 -23.22 7.00
CA GLY A 14 -1.11 -24.29 7.53
C GLY A 14 -1.17 -24.42 9.05
N GLU A 15 -0.05 -24.76 9.69
CA GLU A 15 0.05 -24.90 11.15
C GLU A 15 0.47 -23.56 11.78
N TYR A 16 -0.48 -22.86 12.40
CA TYR A 16 -0.25 -21.50 12.93
C TYR A 16 -0.63 -21.32 14.40
N ALA A 17 -1.18 -22.35 15.07
CA ALA A 17 -1.77 -22.21 16.40
C ALA A 17 -0.83 -21.57 17.45
N ASP A 18 0.45 -21.94 17.41
CA ASP A 18 1.48 -21.43 18.34
C ASP A 18 2.29 -20.25 17.76
N CYS A 19 1.91 -19.74 16.59
CA CYS A 19 2.65 -18.68 15.94
C CYS A 19 2.34 -17.28 16.51
N GLN A 20 3.25 -16.34 16.25
CA GLN A 20 3.06 -14.91 16.49
C GLN A 20 3.28 -14.15 15.18
N VAL A 21 2.43 -13.17 14.92
CA VAL A 21 2.61 -12.23 13.81
C VAL A 21 3.12 -10.92 14.38
N ALA A 22 4.35 -10.57 14.04
CA ALA A 22 4.99 -9.32 14.40
C ALA A 22 4.95 -8.34 13.23
N LEU A 23 4.51 -7.11 13.49
CA LEU A 23 4.41 -6.05 12.50
C LEU A 23 5.31 -4.89 12.91
N THR A 24 6.08 -4.36 11.98
CA THR A 24 6.84 -3.11 12.17
C THR A 24 6.63 -2.19 10.98
N LEU A 25 6.22 -0.96 11.25
CA LEU A 25 6.11 0.11 10.27
C LEU A 25 7.36 0.99 10.34
N TRP A 26 8.13 1.06 9.26
CA TRP A 26 9.37 1.81 9.16
C TRP A 26 9.22 3.07 8.33
N ARG A 27 10.02 4.08 8.65
CA ARG A 27 10.25 5.26 7.80
C ARG A 27 11.75 5.51 7.72
N GLY A 28 12.37 5.12 6.60
CA GLY A 28 13.83 4.96 6.57
C GLY A 28 14.24 3.90 7.60
N ASP A 29 15.22 4.23 8.44
CA ASP A 29 15.72 3.33 9.49
C ASP A 29 15.00 3.50 10.85
N GLU A 30 13.98 4.36 10.92
CA GLU A 30 13.20 4.61 12.14
C GLU A 30 11.97 3.71 12.19
N ALA A 31 11.83 2.92 13.26
CA ALA A 31 10.60 2.18 13.54
C ALA A 31 9.54 3.13 14.13
N ILE A 32 8.45 3.32 13.39
CA ILE A 32 7.40 4.30 13.70
C ILE A 32 6.28 3.69 14.54
N ALA A 33 5.95 2.42 14.27
CA ALA A 33 4.98 1.67 15.04
C ALA A 33 5.33 0.18 15.01
N GLN A 34 5.03 -0.52 16.09
CA GLN A 34 5.24 -1.96 16.23
C GLN A 34 4.06 -2.58 16.95
N ALA A 35 3.70 -3.80 16.56
CA ALA A 35 2.70 -4.60 17.22
C ALA A 35 3.01 -6.09 17.03
N SER A 36 2.52 -6.93 17.94
CA SER A 36 2.58 -8.38 17.80
C SER A 36 1.28 -8.97 18.30
N GLN A 37 0.75 -9.96 17.59
CA GLN A 37 -0.47 -10.65 17.97
C GLN A 37 -0.41 -12.12 17.53
N GLY A 38 -0.99 -13.00 18.35
CA GLY A 38 -1.24 -14.38 17.94
C GLY A 38 -2.38 -14.49 16.93
N PRO A 39 -2.55 -15.66 16.31
CA PRO A 39 -3.72 -15.96 15.48
C PRO A 39 -5.03 -15.86 16.28
N GLY A 40 -6.11 -15.49 15.60
CA GLY A 40 -7.45 -15.41 16.19
C GLY A 40 -8.09 -14.03 16.04
N SER A 41 -9.28 -14.00 15.45
CA SER A 41 -10.08 -12.78 15.35
C SER A 41 -10.89 -12.54 16.63
N ALA A 42 -11.39 -11.32 16.80
CA ALA A 42 -12.49 -11.09 17.74
C ALA A 42 -13.72 -11.91 17.32
N ILE A 43 -14.59 -12.24 18.29
CA ILE A 43 -15.91 -12.81 17.99
C ILE A 43 -16.72 -11.74 17.24
N ILE A 44 -17.16 -12.06 16.03
CA ILE A 44 -17.86 -11.10 15.16
C ILE A 44 -19.37 -11.15 15.43
N ASP A 45 -19.93 -12.35 15.51
CA ASP A 45 -21.35 -12.62 15.72
C ASP A 45 -21.57 -14.09 16.13
N GLU A 46 -22.77 -14.62 15.88
CA GLU A 46 -23.16 -16.03 16.06
C GLU A 46 -22.31 -17.06 15.30
N ARG A 47 -21.49 -16.63 14.33
CA ARG A 47 -20.50 -17.47 13.63
C ARG A 47 -19.19 -17.65 14.40
N GLY A 48 -19.01 -16.91 15.50
CA GLY A 48 -17.83 -17.03 16.37
C GLY A 48 -16.63 -16.22 15.88
N ALA A 49 -15.43 -16.73 16.20
CA ALA A 49 -14.15 -16.16 15.79
C ALA A 49 -13.49 -17.04 14.73
N TRP A 50 -12.66 -16.43 13.88
CA TRP A 50 -11.82 -17.11 12.90
C TRP A 50 -10.45 -17.36 13.52
N ALA A 51 -10.03 -18.62 13.61
CA ALA A 51 -8.77 -18.97 14.26
C ALA A 51 -7.55 -18.56 13.41
N GLU A 52 -7.71 -18.52 12.10
CA GLU A 52 -6.66 -18.25 11.12
C GLU A 52 -6.47 -16.76 10.81
N LYS A 53 -7.39 -15.89 11.27
CA LYS A 53 -7.37 -14.46 10.96
C LYS A 53 -6.98 -13.64 12.16
N LEU A 54 -6.36 -12.49 11.91
CA LEU A 54 -6.11 -11.47 12.92
C LEU A 54 -6.15 -10.10 12.26
N SER A 55 -6.53 -9.09 13.06
CA SER A 55 -6.54 -7.69 12.64
C SER A 55 -5.76 -6.88 13.65
N VAL A 56 -4.65 -6.30 13.21
CA VAL A 56 -3.73 -5.53 14.06
C VAL A 56 -3.88 -4.05 13.75
N SER A 57 -4.20 -3.25 14.78
CA SER A 57 -4.28 -1.79 14.64
C SER A 57 -3.08 -1.11 15.29
N MET A 58 -2.38 -0.28 14.50
CA MET A 58 -1.25 0.53 14.93
C MET A 58 -1.58 2.02 14.79
N PRO A 59 -1.69 2.80 15.88
CA PRO A 59 -1.87 4.24 15.80
C PRO A 59 -0.57 4.92 15.33
N VAL A 60 -0.69 5.87 14.42
CA VAL A 60 0.43 6.66 13.89
C VAL A 60 0.16 8.13 14.11
N ALA A 61 0.95 8.77 14.97
CA ALA A 61 0.86 10.19 15.23
C ALA A 61 1.55 10.99 14.12
N LYS A 62 0.91 12.08 13.67
CA LYS A 62 1.42 13.02 12.65
C LYS A 62 2.09 12.32 11.45
N PRO A 63 1.38 11.41 10.75
CA PRO A 63 1.94 10.70 9.62
C PRO A 63 2.35 11.68 8.51
N ARG A 64 3.46 11.41 7.81
CA ARG A 64 3.68 12.05 6.50
C ARG A 64 2.67 11.49 5.52
N LEU A 65 1.96 12.38 4.86
CA LEU A 65 0.90 12.00 3.94
C LEU A 65 1.48 11.78 2.55
N TRP A 66 0.98 10.76 1.88
CA TRP A 66 1.28 10.49 0.48
C TRP A 66 0.39 11.35 -0.42
N SER A 67 0.98 11.91 -1.46
CA SER A 67 0.29 12.49 -2.62
C SER A 67 1.15 12.35 -3.88
N ALA A 68 0.61 12.69 -5.06
CA ALA A 68 1.41 12.71 -6.29
C ALA A 68 2.50 13.81 -6.25
N GLU A 69 2.32 14.84 -5.44
CA GLU A 69 3.29 15.93 -5.25
C GLU A 69 4.37 15.60 -4.21
N ASP A 70 4.01 14.88 -3.15
CA ASP A 70 4.93 14.38 -2.13
C ASP A 70 4.65 12.88 -1.86
N PRO A 71 5.33 11.95 -2.57
CA PRO A 71 5.08 10.51 -2.46
C PRO A 71 5.72 9.91 -1.20
N ALA A 72 5.35 10.40 -0.03
CA ALA A 72 5.87 9.91 1.24
C ALA A 72 5.40 8.48 1.50
N LEU A 73 6.35 7.56 1.64
CA LEU A 73 6.10 6.15 1.89
C LEU A 73 6.76 5.67 3.19
N TYR A 74 6.09 4.71 3.81
CA TYR A 74 6.57 3.89 4.90
C TYR A 74 6.76 2.46 4.39
N ARG A 75 7.52 1.63 5.11
CA ARG A 75 7.68 0.20 4.81
C ARG A 75 7.05 -0.60 5.94
N LEU A 76 5.96 -1.32 5.65
CA LEU A 76 5.40 -2.29 6.59
C LEU A 76 6.10 -3.63 6.40
N VAL A 77 6.63 -4.18 7.48
CA VAL A 77 7.19 -5.53 7.54
C VAL A 77 6.30 -6.36 8.44
N VAL A 78 5.83 -7.50 7.94
CA VAL A 78 5.00 -8.47 8.64
C VAL A 78 5.78 -9.77 8.71
N SER A 79 6.11 -10.22 9.92
CA SER A 79 6.92 -11.40 10.16
C SER A 79 6.12 -12.44 10.95
N LEU A 80 6.11 -13.68 10.45
CA LEU A 80 5.55 -14.83 11.16
C LEU A 80 6.65 -15.50 11.98
N LEU A 81 6.42 -15.68 13.27
CA LEU A 81 7.32 -16.32 14.22
C LEU A 81 6.66 -17.61 14.75
N ASP A 82 7.44 -18.67 14.96
CA ASP A 82 6.95 -19.87 15.65
C ASP A 82 6.82 -19.66 17.17
N GLY A 83 6.32 -20.67 17.88
CA GLY A 83 6.14 -20.62 19.34
C GLY A 83 7.44 -20.47 20.15
N ASN A 84 8.61 -20.66 19.53
CA ASN A 84 9.92 -20.43 20.13
C ASN A 84 10.51 -19.07 19.73
N GLY A 85 9.79 -18.24 18.97
CA GLY A 85 10.23 -16.96 18.47
C GLY A 85 11.15 -17.03 17.25
N LYS A 86 11.27 -18.19 16.59
CA LYS A 86 12.04 -18.33 15.35
C LYS A 86 11.25 -17.75 14.17
N LEU A 87 11.93 -16.97 13.33
CA LEU A 87 11.36 -16.45 12.09
C LEU A 87 11.03 -17.58 11.11
N LEU A 88 9.76 -17.64 10.69
CA LEU A 88 9.25 -18.57 9.68
C LEU A 88 9.15 -17.89 8.32
N GLU A 89 8.51 -16.72 8.26
CA GLU A 89 8.22 -16.00 7.01
C GLU A 89 8.26 -14.49 7.23
N THR A 90 8.49 -13.73 6.17
CA THR A 90 8.33 -12.27 6.19
C THR A 90 7.80 -11.78 4.87
N GLU A 91 6.76 -10.96 4.95
CA GLU A 91 6.20 -10.19 3.85
C GLU A 91 6.35 -8.71 4.12
N ALA A 92 6.41 -7.90 3.06
CA ALA A 92 6.54 -6.45 3.23
C ALA A 92 6.00 -5.65 2.05
N CYS A 93 5.34 -4.53 2.37
CA CYS A 93 4.74 -3.63 1.40
C CYS A 93 5.03 -2.16 1.74
N ASP A 94 4.93 -1.31 0.72
CA ASP A 94 5.06 0.14 0.89
C ASP A 94 3.69 0.71 1.30
N VAL A 95 3.66 1.61 2.28
CA VAL A 95 2.44 2.20 2.85
C VAL A 95 2.45 3.71 2.68
N GLY A 96 1.50 4.24 1.90
CA GLY A 96 1.27 5.68 1.74
C GLY A 96 0.01 6.14 2.47
N PHE A 97 0.19 6.90 3.57
CA PHE A 97 -0.95 7.45 4.33
C PHE A 97 -1.67 8.52 3.51
N ARG A 98 -2.89 8.23 3.08
CA ARG A 98 -3.72 9.17 2.32
C ARG A 98 -5.18 8.90 2.60
N ASN A 99 -6.00 9.94 2.46
CA ASN A 99 -7.45 9.82 2.52
C ASN A 99 -8.05 10.33 1.21
N VAL A 100 -8.80 9.47 0.53
CA VAL A 100 -9.53 9.83 -0.69
C VAL A 100 -11.01 9.88 -0.33
N GLU A 101 -11.68 10.99 -0.63
CA GLU A 101 -13.10 11.15 -0.34
C GLU A 101 -13.80 11.94 -1.44
N ILE A 102 -15.11 11.75 -1.57
CA ILE A 102 -15.99 12.67 -2.29
C ILE A 102 -16.86 13.36 -1.24
N SER A 103 -16.67 14.65 -1.05
CA SER A 103 -17.49 15.44 -0.13
C SER A 103 -17.86 16.79 -0.76
N ASN A 104 -19.13 17.16 -0.63
CA ASN A 104 -19.73 18.33 -1.28
C ASN A 104 -19.51 18.36 -2.81
N GLY A 105 -19.65 17.20 -3.48
CA GLY A 105 -19.51 17.08 -4.93
C GLY A 105 -18.08 17.17 -5.47
N LEU A 106 -17.07 17.21 -4.60
CA LEU A 106 -15.66 17.33 -4.99
C LEU A 106 -14.90 16.07 -4.60
N LEU A 107 -14.12 15.52 -5.54
CA LEU A 107 -13.09 14.52 -5.25
C LEU A 107 -11.93 15.20 -4.53
N LYS A 108 -11.59 14.72 -3.34
CA LYS A 108 -10.53 15.28 -2.50
C LYS A 108 -9.51 14.21 -2.15
N LEU A 109 -8.26 14.65 -2.08
CA LEU A 109 -7.17 13.91 -1.45
C LEU A 109 -6.71 14.69 -0.23
N ASN A 110 -6.63 14.02 0.90
CA ASN A 110 -6.17 14.61 2.16
C ASN A 110 -6.94 15.92 2.46
N GLY A 111 -8.27 15.91 2.25
CA GLY A 111 -9.16 17.04 2.49
C GLY A 111 -9.10 18.18 1.45
N LYS A 112 -8.23 18.08 0.42
CA LYS A 112 -8.08 19.10 -0.62
C LYS A 112 -8.67 18.63 -1.95
N PRO A 113 -9.47 19.45 -2.66
CA PRO A 113 -9.97 19.11 -3.99
C PRO A 113 -8.83 18.82 -4.98
N LEU A 114 -8.95 17.73 -5.73
CA LEU A 114 -7.99 17.35 -6.76
C LEU A 114 -8.31 18.03 -8.10
N LEU A 115 -7.26 18.49 -8.77
CA LEU A 115 -7.28 18.74 -10.21
C LEU A 115 -6.49 17.61 -10.90
N LEU A 116 -7.20 16.71 -11.57
CA LEU A 116 -6.58 15.62 -12.30
C LEU A 116 -6.02 16.12 -13.64
N ARG A 117 -4.69 16.05 -13.77
CA ARG A 117 -3.96 16.22 -15.02
C ARG A 117 -3.57 14.81 -15.46
N GLY A 118 -4.55 14.13 -16.05
CA GLY A 118 -4.50 12.70 -16.34
C GLY A 118 -4.21 12.37 -17.80
N VAL A 119 -3.59 11.22 -18.04
CA VAL A 119 -3.42 10.61 -19.36
C VAL A 119 -3.84 9.14 -19.34
N ASN A 120 -4.32 8.61 -20.46
CA ASN A 120 -4.52 7.17 -20.60
C ASN A 120 -3.23 6.52 -21.08
N ARG A 121 -2.88 5.38 -20.51
CA ARG A 121 -1.67 4.63 -20.89
C ARG A 121 -2.05 3.18 -21.20
N HIS A 122 -1.66 2.73 -22.38
CA HIS A 122 -1.60 1.32 -22.72
C HIS A 122 -0.21 0.77 -22.47
N GLU A 123 -0.11 -0.52 -22.12
CA GLU A 123 1.17 -1.22 -22.10
C GLU A 123 1.57 -1.54 -23.54
N HIS A 124 2.49 -0.74 -24.09
CA HIS A 124 2.96 -0.87 -25.46
C HIS A 124 4.45 -0.53 -25.56
N HIS A 125 5.17 -1.38 -26.28
CA HIS A 125 6.56 -1.18 -26.69
C HIS A 125 6.66 -1.47 -28.19
N PRO A 126 7.34 -0.61 -28.98
CA PRO A 126 7.34 -0.71 -30.44
C PRO A 126 7.89 -2.04 -30.98
N GLU A 127 8.85 -2.64 -30.28
CA GLU A 127 9.47 -3.90 -30.70
C GLU A 127 8.91 -5.14 -29.98
N ARG A 128 8.32 -4.98 -28.79
CA ARG A 128 7.94 -6.09 -27.89
C ARG A 128 6.43 -6.25 -27.76
N GLY A 129 5.65 -5.42 -28.46
CA GLY A 129 4.20 -5.40 -28.34
C GLY A 129 3.78 -4.99 -26.94
N GLN A 130 3.05 -5.84 -26.23
CA GLN A 130 2.51 -5.53 -24.89
C GLN A 130 3.45 -5.95 -23.74
N ALA A 131 4.56 -6.63 -24.06
CA ALA A 131 5.57 -7.02 -23.07
C ALA A 131 6.49 -5.84 -22.73
N ILE A 132 6.04 -4.98 -21.83
CA ILE A 132 6.81 -3.82 -21.35
C ILE A 132 7.78 -4.19 -20.20
N ASP A 133 8.91 -3.51 -20.14
CA ASP A 133 9.91 -3.68 -19.07
C ASP A 133 9.93 -2.48 -18.11
N GLU A 134 10.67 -2.63 -17.01
CA GLU A 134 10.81 -1.60 -15.98
C GLU A 134 11.37 -0.28 -16.55
N ALA A 135 12.35 -0.35 -17.46
CA ALA A 135 12.96 0.83 -18.05
C ALA A 135 11.94 1.66 -18.83
N THR A 136 11.11 1.01 -19.63
CA THR A 136 10.01 1.65 -20.37
C THR A 136 8.99 2.27 -19.41
N MET A 137 8.56 1.54 -18.37
CA MET A 137 7.63 2.06 -17.36
C MET A 137 8.17 3.31 -16.66
N ARG A 138 9.45 3.28 -16.27
CA ARG A 138 10.12 4.42 -15.62
C ARG A 138 10.21 5.62 -16.56
N GLN A 139 10.59 5.40 -17.82
CA GLN A 139 10.64 6.46 -18.82
C GLN A 139 9.27 7.12 -19.01
N ASP A 140 8.20 6.33 -19.13
CA ASP A 140 6.83 6.86 -19.24
C ASP A 140 6.48 7.76 -18.04
N ILE A 141 6.78 7.30 -16.82
CA ILE A 141 6.53 8.05 -15.58
C ILE A 141 7.33 9.33 -15.54
N GLU A 142 8.62 9.28 -15.83
CA GLU A 142 9.51 10.44 -15.83
C GLU A 142 9.03 11.49 -16.84
N LEU A 143 8.65 11.08 -18.05
CA LEU A 143 8.07 11.96 -19.07
C LEU A 143 6.74 12.57 -18.60
N MET A 144 5.82 11.75 -18.08
CA MET A 144 4.54 12.26 -17.55
C MET A 144 4.76 13.33 -16.48
N LYS A 145 5.67 13.08 -15.53
CA LYS A 145 5.99 14.01 -14.44
C LYS A 145 6.64 15.29 -14.96
N GLN A 146 7.59 15.20 -15.89
CA GLN A 146 8.24 16.35 -16.53
C GLN A 146 7.23 17.22 -17.30
N HIS A 147 6.18 16.60 -17.85
CA HIS A 147 5.10 17.28 -18.55
C HIS A 147 3.88 17.61 -17.65
N ASN A 148 4.07 17.67 -16.33
CA ASN A 148 3.08 18.11 -15.33
C ASN A 148 1.82 17.24 -15.20
N PHE A 149 1.85 16.00 -15.69
CA PHE A 149 0.81 15.02 -15.38
C PHE A 149 0.95 14.53 -13.94
N ASN A 150 -0.20 14.33 -13.27
CA ASN A 150 -0.26 13.80 -11.91
C ASN A 150 -1.11 12.54 -11.79
N ALA A 151 -1.74 12.10 -12.89
CA ALA A 151 -2.60 10.93 -12.91
C ALA A 151 -2.44 10.11 -14.18
N VAL A 152 -2.69 8.82 -14.07
CA VAL A 152 -2.69 7.88 -15.20
C VAL A 152 -3.85 6.91 -15.04
N ARG A 153 -4.56 6.65 -16.14
CA ARG A 153 -5.57 5.59 -16.21
C ARG A 153 -5.00 4.36 -16.89
N CYS A 154 -5.15 3.21 -16.25
CA CYS A 154 -4.79 1.89 -16.77
C CYS A 154 -5.81 1.44 -17.83
N SER A 155 -5.80 2.05 -19.01
CA SER A 155 -6.69 1.72 -20.12
C SER A 155 -6.29 0.37 -20.73
N HIS A 156 -7.09 -0.70 -20.69
CA HIS A 156 -8.36 -0.90 -19.99
C HIS A 156 -8.32 -2.20 -19.16
N TYR A 157 -7.18 -2.44 -18.53
CA TYR A 157 -6.86 -3.68 -17.85
C TYR A 157 -5.89 -3.40 -16.68
N PRO A 158 -5.85 -4.27 -15.65
CA PRO A 158 -4.78 -4.24 -14.67
C PRO A 158 -3.42 -4.29 -15.37
N ASN A 159 -2.56 -3.32 -15.05
CA ASN A 159 -1.21 -3.24 -15.61
C ASN A 159 -0.29 -4.24 -14.88
N HIS A 160 0.93 -4.37 -15.37
CA HIS A 160 1.98 -5.16 -14.73
C HIS A 160 2.17 -4.71 -13.25
N PRO A 161 2.31 -5.62 -12.26
CA PRO A 161 2.38 -5.27 -10.84
C PRO A 161 3.43 -4.22 -10.46
N LEU A 162 4.56 -4.19 -11.17
CA LEU A 162 5.61 -3.20 -10.98
C LEU A 162 5.15 -1.76 -11.26
N TRP A 163 4.18 -1.57 -12.16
CA TRP A 163 3.62 -0.26 -12.49
C TRP A 163 3.11 0.47 -11.26
N TYR A 164 2.34 -0.24 -10.42
CA TYR A 164 1.77 0.31 -9.19
C TYR A 164 2.86 0.73 -8.20
N ARG A 165 3.88 -0.13 -8.02
CA ARG A 165 5.03 0.17 -7.14
C ARG A 165 5.82 1.39 -7.62
N LEU A 166 5.93 1.58 -8.94
CA LEU A 166 6.56 2.76 -9.50
C LEU A 166 5.69 4.01 -9.30
N CYS A 167 4.37 3.93 -9.55
CA CYS A 167 3.44 5.03 -9.30
C CYS A 167 3.41 5.45 -7.82
N ASP A 168 3.51 4.51 -6.88
CA ASP A 168 3.62 4.78 -5.45
C ASP A 168 4.87 5.63 -5.15
N ARG A 169 6.02 5.28 -5.74
CA ARG A 169 7.32 5.92 -5.47
C ARG A 169 7.52 7.25 -6.19
N TYR A 170 7.10 7.35 -7.44
CA TYR A 170 7.23 8.57 -8.24
C TYR A 170 6.08 9.56 -8.02
N GLY A 171 4.97 9.09 -7.45
CA GLY A 171 3.78 9.89 -7.17
C GLY A 171 2.94 10.14 -8.41
N LEU A 172 2.04 9.21 -8.73
CA LEU A 172 0.96 9.35 -9.70
C LEU A 172 -0.35 8.78 -9.14
N TYR A 173 -1.46 9.48 -9.36
CA TYR A 173 -2.79 8.93 -9.09
C TYR A 173 -3.17 7.91 -10.17
N VAL A 174 -3.53 6.70 -9.77
CA VAL A 174 -3.86 5.60 -10.69
C VAL A 174 -5.38 5.36 -10.68
N VAL A 175 -5.95 5.17 -11.87
CA VAL A 175 -7.34 4.74 -12.10
C VAL A 175 -7.37 3.40 -12.81
#